data_AF-A0A3E0KL91-F1
#
_entry.id   AF-A0A3E0KL91-F1
#
_cell.length_a   1.000
_cell.length_b   1.000
_cell.length_c   1.000
_cell.angle_alpha   90.00
_cell.angle_beta   90.00
_cell.angle_gamma   90.00
#
_symmetry.space_group_name_H-M   'P 1'
#
loop_
_entity.id
_entity.type
_entity.pdbx_description
1 polymer ?
#
loop_
_entity_poly.entity_id
_entity_poly.type
_entity_poly.pdbx_seq_one_letter_code
_entity_poly.pdbx_strand_id
1 'polypeptide(L)'
;MEEELREALQDGQNLAWAPQRAQLFLDRLARALEAAVARGHQPVLLCPAGLRRPLKQLTMRSMPRLAVLSYNEIAAGVEVRAVGMVTLSGAD
;
A
#
# COMPACT_ATOMS: atom_id res chain seq x y z
N MET A 1 -9.37 6.27 -0.89
CA MET A 1 -8.63 5.01 -0.71
C MET A 1 -8.22 4.82 0.74
N GLU A 2 -7.53 5.78 1.38
CA GLU A 2 -7.17 5.66 2.80
C GLU A 2 -8.40 5.51 3.71
N GLU A 3 -9.44 6.31 3.51
CA GLU A 3 -10.69 6.22 4.28
C GLU A 3 -11.36 4.85 4.13
N GLU A 4 -11.51 4.39 2.88
CA GLU A 4 -12.08 3.09 2.55
C GLU A 4 -11.26 1.91 3.13
N LEU A 5 -9.93 2.03 3.16
CA LEU A 5 -9.05 1.08 3.83
C LEU A 5 -9.29 1.07 5.34
N ARG A 6 -9.53 2.23 5.94
CA ARG A 6 -9.75 2.40 7.37
C ARG A 6 -11.11 1.83 7.78
N GLU A 7 -12.16 2.02 6.98
CA GLU A 7 -13.47 1.39 7.17
C GLU A 7 -13.40 -0.14 7.06
N ALA A 8 -12.53 -0.65 6.19
CA ALA A 8 -12.33 -2.09 6.03
C ALA A 8 -11.48 -2.73 7.14
N LEU A 9 -10.89 -1.95 8.07
CA LEU A 9 -10.12 -2.51 9.17
C LEU A 9 -11.03 -3.15 10.21
N GLN A 10 -10.86 -4.46 10.41
CA GLN A 10 -11.43 -5.19 11.54
C GLN A 10 -10.37 -5.43 12.61
N ASP A 11 -10.73 -5.09 13.85
CA ASP A 11 -9.91 -5.25 15.06
C ASP A 11 -8.49 -4.67 14.97
N GLY A 12 -8.28 -3.71 14.06
CA GLY A 12 -6.97 -3.09 13.79
C GLY A 12 -5.93 -4.05 13.20
N GLN A 13 -6.33 -5.25 12.77
CA GLN A 13 -5.39 -6.31 12.40
C GLN A 13 -5.62 -6.84 10.98
N ASN A 14 -6.86 -6.92 10.51
CA ASN A 14 -7.17 -7.48 9.19
C ASN A 14 -8.02 -6.52 8.35
N LEU A 15 -7.75 -6.50 7.05
CA LEU A 15 -8.62 -5.85 6.07
C LEU A 15 -9.74 -6.83 5.70
N ALA A 16 -10.97 -6.49 6.04
CA ALA A 16 -12.18 -7.28 5.76
C ALA A 16 -12.66 -7.11 4.32
N TRP A 17 -11.73 -7.21 3.38
CA TRP A 17 -12.03 -7.15 1.96
C TRP A 17 -12.49 -8.51 1.44
N ALA A 18 -13.48 -8.49 0.54
CA ALA A 18 -13.76 -9.64 -0.29
C ALA A 18 -12.49 -10.07 -1.08
N PRO A 19 -12.25 -11.37 -1.30
CA PRO A 19 -11.02 -11.86 -1.95
C PRO A 19 -10.71 -11.17 -3.29
N GLN A 20 -11.73 -10.91 -4.11
CA GLN A 20 -11.60 -10.26 -5.41
C GLN A 20 -11.08 -8.83 -5.27
N ARG A 21 -11.51 -8.11 -4.23
CA ARG A 21 -11.06 -6.74 -3.95
C ARG A 21 -9.62 -6.71 -3.47
N ALA A 22 -9.25 -7.65 -2.60
CA ALA A 22 -7.87 -7.82 -2.16
C ALA A 22 -6.93 -8.14 -3.33
N GLN A 23 -7.35 -9.02 -4.24
CA GLN A 23 -6.59 -9.33 -5.44
C GLN A 23 -6.44 -8.11 -6.35
N LEU A 24 -7.52 -7.37 -6.61
CA LEU A 24 -7.46 -6.14 -7.42
C LEU A 24 -6.48 -5.11 -6.83
N PHE A 25 -6.49 -4.94 -5.51
CA PHE A 25 -5.52 -4.08 -4.83
C PHE A 25 -4.08 -4.53 -5.06
N LEU A 26 -3.81 -5.83 -4.86
CA LEU A 26 -2.48 -6.40 -5.04
C LEU A 26 -2.01 -6.22 -6.49
N ASP A 27 -2.87 -6.45 -7.48
CA ASP A 27 -2.51 -6.31 -8.89
C ASP A 27 -2.19 -4.85 -9.25
N ARG A 28 -3.02 -3.90 -8.80
CA ARG A 28 -2.78 -2.47 -9.06
C ARG A 28 -1.52 -1.97 -8.34
N LEU A 29 -1.27 -2.43 -7.12
CA LEU A 29 -0.06 -2.12 -6.38
C LEU A 29 1.18 -2.70 -7.09
N ALA A 30 1.12 -3.93 -7.59
CA ALA A 30 2.22 -4.55 -8.35
C ALA A 30 2.59 -3.69 -9.56
N ARG A 31 1.60 -3.30 -10.37
CA ARG A 31 1.80 -2.46 -11.55
C ARG A 31 2.41 -1.10 -11.21
N ALA A 32 1.95 -0.46 -10.14
CA ALA A 32 2.50 0.83 -9.69
C ALA A 32 3.97 0.70 -9.25
N LEU A 33 4.31 -0.39 -8.55
CA LEU A 33 5.69 -0.69 -8.14
C LEU A 33 6.58 -0.95 -9.35
N GLU A 34 6.14 -1.79 -10.28
CA GLU A 34 6.86 -2.10 -11.52
C GLU A 34 7.13 -0.83 -12.34
N ALA A 35 6.13 0.03 -12.51
CA ALA A 35 6.28 1.29 -13.23
C ALA A 35 7.28 2.24 -12.55
N ALA A 36 7.32 2.28 -11.22
CA ALA A 36 8.30 3.08 -10.49
C ALA A 36 9.72 2.49 -10.59
N VAL A 37 9.86 1.16 -10.50
CA VAL A 37 11.14 0.47 -10.68
C VAL A 37 11.68 0.65 -12.09
N ALA A 38 10.84 0.59 -13.11
CA ALA A 38 11.22 0.82 -14.50
C ALA A 38 11.78 2.24 -14.74
N ARG A 39 11.42 3.21 -13.90
CA ARG A 39 11.98 4.58 -13.90
C ARG A 39 13.24 4.73 -13.03
N GLY A 40 13.79 3.61 -12.52
CA GLY A 40 14.99 3.60 -11.69
C GLY A 40 14.74 3.93 -10.21
N HIS A 41 13.49 3.95 -9.75
CA HIS A 41 13.17 4.18 -8.34
C HIS A 41 13.16 2.87 -7.53
N GLN A 42 13.35 2.99 -6.22
CA GLN A 42 13.11 1.91 -5.26
C GLN A 42 11.92 2.31 -4.37
N PRO A 43 10.68 2.08 -4.84
CA PRO A 43 9.49 2.57 -4.15
C PRO A 43 9.21 1.79 -2.86
N VAL A 44 8.61 2.48 -1.89
CA VAL A 44 8.01 1.90 -0.68
C VAL A 44 6.53 2.26 -0.63
N LEU A 45 5.72 1.43 0.03
CA LEU A 45 4.33 1.76 0.29
C LEU A 45 4.24 2.58 1.58
N LEU A 46 3.73 3.81 1.48
CA LEU A 46 3.53 4.70 2.63
C LEU A 46 2.04 4.76 3.00
N CYS A 47 1.72 4.72 4.29
CA CYS A 47 0.34 4.64 4.80
C CYS A 47 0.19 5.24 6.22
N PRO A 48 -1.03 5.36 6.77
CA PRO A 48 -1.24 5.63 8.18
C PRO A 48 -0.75 4.52 9.11
N ALA A 49 -0.43 4.88 10.36
CA ALA A 49 0.06 3.94 11.37
C ALA A 49 -0.86 2.72 11.57
N GLY A 50 -2.18 2.93 11.66
CA GLY A 50 -3.15 1.84 11.83
C GLY A 50 -3.27 0.88 10.64
N LEU A 51 -2.81 1.29 9.45
CA LEU A 51 -2.89 0.47 8.23
C LEU A 51 -1.60 -0.29 7.92
N ARG A 52 -0.46 0.09 8.53
CA ARG A 52 0.86 -0.49 8.23
C ARG A 52 0.92 -2.00 8.40
N ARG A 53 0.49 -2.53 9.54
CA ARG A 53 0.52 -3.98 9.82
C ARG A 53 -0.43 -4.77 8.90
N PRO A 54 -1.72 -4.40 8.78
CA PRO A 54 -2.65 -5.06 7.88
C PRO A 54 -2.17 -5.06 6.41
N LEU A 55 -1.66 -3.93 5.92
CA LEU A 55 -1.12 -3.82 4.56
C LEU A 55 0.15 -4.66 4.37
N LYS A 56 1.04 -4.72 5.36
CA LYS A 56 2.22 -5.61 5.29
C LYS A 56 1.81 -7.08 5.26
N GLN A 57 0.83 -7.49 6.06
CA GLN A 57 0.32 -8.87 6.06
C GLN A 57 -0.36 -9.24 4.75
N LEU A 58 -1.14 -8.32 4.17
CA LEU A 58 -1.77 -8.52 2.86
C LEU A 58 -0.73 -8.68 1.75
N THR A 59 0.30 -7.82 1.75
CA THR A 59 1.28 -7.75 0.66
C THR A 59 2.43 -8.75 0.77
N MET A 60 2.77 -9.24 1.97
CA MET A 60 4.01 -10.02 2.18
C MET A 60 4.10 -11.34 1.38
N ARG A 61 2.96 -11.95 1.03
CA ARG A 61 2.95 -13.19 0.24
C ARG A 61 3.30 -12.92 -1.22
N SER A 62 2.68 -11.91 -1.83
CA SER A 62 2.85 -11.57 -3.25
C SER A 62 4.06 -10.67 -3.49
N MET A 63 4.45 -9.87 -2.51
CA MET A 63 5.48 -8.82 -2.61
C MET A 63 6.39 -8.84 -1.36
N PRO A 64 7.14 -9.93 -1.13
CA PRO A 64 7.91 -10.11 0.11
C PRO A 64 8.95 -8.99 0.35
N ARG A 65 9.51 -8.44 -0.73
CA ARG A 65 10.51 -7.36 -0.70
C ARG A 65 9.92 -5.95 -0.55
N LEU A 66 8.59 -5.78 -0.64
CA LEU A 66 7.97 -4.46 -0.48
C LEU A 66 8.11 -3.99 0.98
N ALA A 67 8.77 -2.85 1.17
CA ALA A 67 8.70 -2.12 2.42
C ALA A 67 7.35 -1.40 2.54
N VAL A 68 6.71 -1.54 3.70
CA VAL A 68 5.46 -0.88 4.03
C VAL A 68 5.71 -0.04 5.27
N LEU A 69 5.67 1.27 5.12
CA LEU A 69 5.98 2.25 6.15
C LEU A 69 4.74 3.05 6.53
N SER A 70 4.67 3.43 7.80
CA SER A 70 3.74 4.43 8.28
C SER A 70 4.33 5.83 8.16
N TYR A 71 3.48 6.86 8.10
CA TYR A 71 3.91 8.26 8.15
C TYR A 71 4.80 8.56 9.37
N ASN A 72 4.55 7.88 10.50
CA ASN A 72 5.30 8.06 11.76
C ASN A 72 6.71 7.48 11.73
N GLU A 73 7.03 6.63 10.75
CA GLU A 73 8.37 6.03 10.59
C GLU A 73 9.29 6.93 9.73
N ILE A 74 8.78 8.04 9.21
CA ILE A 74 9.55 9.00 8.42
C ILE A 74 10.21 10.00 9.35
N ALA A 75 11.55 10.01 9.37
CA ALA A 75 12.31 10.95 10.17
C ALA A 75 12.08 12.40 9.73
N ALA A 76 12.15 13.34 10.67
CA ALA A 76 12.05 14.75 10.38
C ALA A 76 13.12 15.16 9.35
N GLY A 77 12.73 15.94 8.35
CA GLY A 77 13.62 16.39 7.27
C GLY A 77 13.79 15.41 6.11
N VAL A 78 13.18 14.22 6.15
CA VAL A 78 13.10 13.32 4.99
C VAL A 78 12.02 13.82 4.02
N GLU A 79 12.41 14.12 2.78
CA GLU A 79 11.46 14.44 1.73
C GLU A 79 10.82 13.18 1.17
N VAL A 80 9.48 13.19 1.09
CA VAL A 80 8.70 12.11 0.51
C VAL A 80 8.16 12.57 -0.84
N ARG A 81 8.41 11.77 -1.88
CA ARG A 81 7.85 11.99 -3.21
C ARG A 81 6.94 10.84 -3.61
N ALA A 82 5.70 11.15 -3.94
CA ALA A 82 4.82 10.18 -4.56
C ALA A 82 5.29 9.87 -5.99
N VAL A 83 5.66 8.60 -6.23
CA VAL A 83 6.04 8.09 -7.56
C VAL A 83 4.91 7.27 -8.21
N GLY A 84 3.81 7.07 -7.51
CA GLY A 84 2.61 6.38 -7.99
C GLY A 84 1.51 6.43 -6.92
N MET A 85 0.27 6.24 -7.34
CA MET A 85 -0.89 6.16 -6.45
C MET A 85 -1.72 4.93 -6.83
N VAL A 86 -2.18 4.18 -5.83
CA VAL A 86 -3.07 3.04 -6.04
C VAL A 86 -4.50 3.47 -5.72
N THR A 87 -5.38 3.39 -6.70
CA THR A 87 -6.82 3.61 -6.55
C THR A 87 -7.55 2.27 -6.71
N LEU A 88 -8.70 2.09 -6.07
CA LEU A 88 -9.57 0.92 -6.28
C LEU A 88 -10.86 1.27 -7.03
N SER A 89 -11.18 2.55 -7.14
CA SER A 89 -12.21 3.07 -8.02
C SER A 89 -11.75 3.01 -9.48
N GLY A 90 -12.67 2.72 -10.39
CA GLY A 90 -12.39 2.63 -11.82
C GLY A 90 -12.22 4.01 -12.46
N ALA A 91 -11.01 4.32 -12.87
CA ALA A 91 -10.64 4.92 -14.14
C ALA A 91 -9.12 4.68 -14.26
N ASP A 92 -8.72 3.85 -15.21
CA ASP A 92 -7.33 3.77 -15.66
C ASP A 92 -6.96 5.06 -16.40
#